data_AF-A0A1S8RV47-F1
#
_entry.id   AF-A0A1S8RV47-F1
#
_cell.length_a   1.000
_cell.length_b   1.000
_cell.length_c   1.000
_cell.angle_alpha   90.00
_cell.angle_beta   90.00
_cell.angle_gamma   90.00
#
_symmetry.space_group_name_H-M   'P 1'
#
loop_
_entity.id
_entity.type
_entity.pdbx_description
1 polymer ?
#
loop_
_entity_poly.entity_id
_entity_poly.type
_entity_poly.pdbx_seq_one_letter_code
_entity_poly.pdbx_strand_id
1 'polypeptide(L)'
;MIKKHKNNFILISLFLCIIIFIFLPINLCPPLLRYASIFSISDSNSNNNLSESNSTEKRATLSYDKIIGRDGLYHYRVLFWVPKEVTKFIPYADTGVITDVSFHGPIEKWSVEETNITSSNEKLVFIFVPKTFVYLYGKGFEKVIHLKYM
;
A
#
# COMPACT_ATOMS: atom_id res chain seq x y z
N MET A 1 4.58 -28.51 57.35
CA MET A 1 5.29 -27.73 56.30
C MET A 1 4.60 -27.77 54.91
N ILE A 2 3.27 -28.00 54.84
CA ILE A 2 2.56 -28.31 53.57
C ILE A 2 1.81 -27.11 52.97
N LYS A 3 1.50 -26.07 53.76
CA LYS A 3 0.77 -24.88 53.28
C LYS A 3 1.58 -24.02 52.28
N LYS A 4 2.91 -23.93 52.45
CA LYS A 4 3.77 -23.05 51.62
C LYS A 4 3.90 -23.55 50.18
N HIS A 5 3.92 -24.88 49.97
CA HIS A 5 3.97 -25.48 48.63
C HIS A 5 2.65 -25.35 47.86
N LYS A 6 1.50 -25.35 48.54
CA LYS A 6 0.18 -25.13 47.91
C LYS A 6 0.07 -23.76 47.25
N ASN A 7 0.54 -22.69 47.91
CA ASN A 7 0.49 -21.35 47.34
C ASN A 7 1.40 -21.21 46.11
N ASN A 8 2.59 -21.80 46.14
CA ASN A 8 3.51 -21.77 44.99
C ASN A 8 2.93 -22.55 43.80
N PHE A 9 2.27 -23.68 44.05
CA PHE A 9 1.61 -24.46 43.00
C PHE A 9 0.44 -23.70 42.36
N ILE A 10 -0.35 -22.98 43.17
CA ILE A 10 -1.45 -22.12 42.69
C ILE A 10 -0.90 -20.97 41.82
N LEU A 11 0.19 -20.33 42.26
CA LEU A 11 0.86 -19.26 41.50
C LEU A 11 1.40 -19.76 40.14
N ILE A 12 2.03 -20.94 40.13
CA ILE A 12 2.56 -21.55 38.90
C ILE A 12 1.43 -21.92 37.94
N SER A 13 0.33 -22.50 38.45
CA SER A 13 -0.85 -22.82 37.65
C SER A 13 -1.50 -21.57 37.03
N LEU A 14 -1.61 -20.50 37.81
CA LEU A 14 -2.20 -19.24 37.37
C LEU A 14 -1.32 -18.55 36.31
N PHE A 15 0.00 -18.58 36.47
CA PHE A 15 0.94 -18.09 35.46
C PHE A 15 0.87 -18.88 34.15
N LEU A 16 0.73 -20.21 34.23
CA LEU A 16 0.55 -21.06 33.04
C LEU A 16 -0.76 -20.73 32.31
N CYS A 17 -1.84 -20.47 33.06
CA CYS A 17 -3.13 -20.08 32.50
C CYS A 17 -3.06 -18.74 31.75
N ILE A 18 -2.32 -17.76 32.29
CA ILE A 18 -2.13 -16.45 31.65
C ILE A 18 -1.36 -16.61 30.33
N ILE A 19 -0.28 -17.41 30.33
CA ILE A 19 0.48 -17.69 29.10
C ILE A 19 -0.42 -18.33 28.05
N ILE A 20 -1.19 -19.35 28.42
CA ILE A 20 -2.11 -20.00 27.48
C ILE A 20 -3.14 -18.98 26.96
N PHE A 21 -3.73 -18.13 27.81
CA PHE A 21 -4.72 -17.14 27.36
C PHE A 21 -4.15 -16.08 26.40
N ILE A 22 -2.86 -15.75 26.50
CA ILE A 22 -2.19 -14.78 25.61
C ILE A 22 -1.76 -15.46 24.30
N PHE A 23 -1.21 -16.68 24.36
CA PHE A 23 -0.65 -17.36 23.18
C PHE A 23 -1.66 -18.20 22.41
N LEU A 24 -2.78 -18.60 23.02
CA LEU A 24 -3.88 -19.30 22.35
C LEU A 24 -4.53 -18.44 21.25
N PRO A 25 -4.91 -17.17 21.44
CA PRO A 25 -5.45 -16.34 20.36
C PRO A 25 -4.42 -16.02 19.27
N ILE A 26 -3.11 -16.02 19.58
CA ILE A 26 -2.04 -15.80 18.59
C ILE A 26 -1.88 -17.03 17.67
N ASN A 27 -2.08 -18.25 18.20
CA ASN A 27 -1.94 -19.49 17.42
C ASN A 27 -3.27 -20.03 16.84
N LEU A 28 -4.42 -19.70 17.45
CA LEU A 28 -5.76 -20.05 16.92
C LEU A 28 -6.32 -18.99 15.97
N CYS A 29 -5.65 -17.86 15.78
CA CYS A 29 -5.94 -16.96 14.69
C CYS A 29 -5.05 -17.35 13.50
N PRO A 30 -5.47 -18.28 12.61
CA PRO A 30 -4.94 -18.21 11.25
C PRO A 30 -5.24 -16.80 10.76
N PRO A 31 -4.40 -16.20 9.89
CA PRO A 31 -4.65 -14.86 9.39
C PRO A 31 -6.01 -14.84 8.69
N LEU A 32 -7.03 -14.40 9.41
CA LEU A 32 -8.43 -14.21 8.98
C LEU A 32 -8.57 -13.04 8.00
N LEU A 33 -7.46 -12.63 7.38
CA LEU A 33 -7.37 -11.65 6.30
C LEU A 33 -6.99 -12.27 4.96
N ARG A 34 -6.98 -13.61 4.82
CA ARG A 34 -6.73 -14.26 3.52
C ARG A 34 -7.97 -14.72 2.75
N TYR A 35 -9.17 -14.43 3.22
CA TYR A 35 -10.40 -14.73 2.48
C TYR A 35 -11.40 -13.58 2.54
N ALA A 36 -11.17 -12.59 1.67
CA ALA A 36 -12.22 -11.85 1.00
C ALA A 36 -11.96 -11.89 -0.52
N SER A 37 -11.64 -13.08 -1.03
CA SER A 37 -11.60 -13.40 -2.45
C SER A 37 -12.94 -14.02 -2.87
N ILE A 38 -14.04 -13.28 -2.71
CA ILE A 38 -15.33 -13.62 -3.31
C ILE A 38 -16.02 -12.32 -3.73
N PHE A 39 -15.49 -11.66 -4.75
CA PHE A 39 -16.35 -10.98 -5.71
C PHE A 39 -16.14 -11.69 -7.04
N SER A 40 -17.01 -12.66 -7.29
CA SER A 40 -17.23 -13.25 -8.60
C SER A 40 -17.53 -12.13 -9.59
N ILE A 41 -16.60 -11.93 -10.52
CA ILE A 41 -16.83 -11.25 -11.79
C ILE A 41 -18.02 -11.97 -12.43
N SER A 42 -19.17 -11.31 -12.44
CA SER A 42 -20.27 -11.68 -13.31
C SER A 42 -20.07 -10.85 -14.57
N ASP A 43 -19.64 -11.53 -15.63
CA ASP A 43 -19.72 -11.02 -17.00
C ASP A 43 -21.19 -10.69 -17.28
N SER A 44 -21.55 -9.41 -17.12
CA SER A 44 -22.71 -8.85 -17.79
C SER A 44 -22.20 -7.83 -18.79
N ASN A 45 -22.33 -8.28 -20.03
CA ASN A 45 -22.01 -7.61 -21.28
C ASN A 45 -22.52 -6.16 -21.26
N SER A 46 -21.61 -5.19 -21.08
CA SER A 46 -21.84 -3.81 -21.46
C SER A 46 -20.63 -3.39 -22.28
N ASN A 47 -20.82 -3.39 -23.60
CA ASN A 47 -19.93 -2.80 -24.59
C ASN A 47 -19.53 -1.39 -24.18
N ASN A 48 -18.43 -1.27 -23.44
CA ASN A 48 -17.72 -0.02 -23.26
C ASN A 48 -16.27 -0.31 -23.65
N ASN A 49 -16.03 -0.15 -24.95
CA ASN A 49 -14.71 0.18 -25.50
C ASN A 49 -14.22 1.47 -24.82
N LEU A 50 -13.69 1.36 -23.61
CA LEU A 50 -12.87 2.39 -22.99
C LEU A 50 -11.43 1.94 -23.16
N SER A 51 -10.91 2.29 -24.34
CA SER A 51 -9.52 2.56 -24.63
C SER A 51 -8.55 2.01 -23.58
N GLU A 52 -7.91 0.90 -23.91
CA GLU A 52 -6.51 0.65 -23.54
C GLU A 52 -5.79 2.00 -23.66
N SER A 53 -5.52 2.64 -22.52
CA SER A 53 -4.95 3.98 -22.56
C SER A 53 -3.54 3.78 -23.11
N ASN A 54 -3.26 4.29 -24.30
CA ASN A 54 -1.90 4.43 -24.80
C ASN A 54 -1.13 5.26 -23.76
N SER A 55 -0.50 4.58 -22.81
CA SER A 55 0.14 5.25 -21.69
C SER A 55 1.39 5.92 -22.22
N THR A 56 1.34 7.22 -22.46
CA THR A 56 2.51 8.07 -22.75
C THR A 56 3.42 8.23 -21.52
N GLU A 57 3.14 7.52 -20.43
CA GLU A 57 3.95 7.58 -19.23
C GLU A 57 5.34 6.98 -19.48
N LYS A 58 6.36 7.74 -19.09
CA LYS A 58 7.75 7.29 -19.12
C LYS A 58 8.21 7.10 -17.70
N ARG A 59 8.43 5.86 -17.27
CA ARG A 59 8.93 5.58 -15.93
C ARG A 59 10.41 5.94 -15.83
N ALA A 60 10.82 6.39 -14.65
CA ALA A 60 12.24 6.54 -14.37
C ALA A 60 12.93 5.16 -14.32
N THR A 61 14.25 5.13 -14.57
CA THR A 61 15.06 3.90 -14.49
C THR A 61 14.87 3.18 -13.17
N LEU A 62 14.75 3.95 -12.08
CA LEU A 62 14.23 3.47 -10.82
C LEU A 62 12.75 3.84 -10.73
N SER A 63 11.87 2.87 -10.95
CA SER A 63 10.41 3.07 -11.06
C SER A 63 9.77 3.56 -9.75
N TYR A 64 10.38 3.22 -8.62
CA TYR A 64 10.00 3.71 -7.31
C TYR A 64 11.20 3.77 -6.38
N ASP A 65 11.14 4.65 -5.38
CA ASP A 65 12.11 4.67 -4.30
C ASP A 65 11.45 4.84 -2.93
N LYS A 66 12.29 4.85 -1.89
CA LYS A 66 11.90 5.12 -0.52
C LYS A 66 12.76 6.23 0.06
N ILE A 67 12.12 7.15 0.76
CA ILE A 67 12.78 8.22 1.51
C ILE A 67 12.39 8.14 2.98
N ILE A 68 13.23 8.70 3.86
CA ILE A 68 12.90 8.85 5.27
C ILE A 68 12.31 10.25 5.45
N GLY A 69 11.08 10.31 5.93
CA GLY A 69 10.40 11.57 6.21
C GLY A 69 10.91 12.22 7.49
N ARG A 70 10.44 13.44 7.77
CA ARG A 70 10.72 14.13 9.04
C ARG A 70 10.19 13.38 10.26
N ASP A 71 9.21 12.50 10.06
CA ASP A 71 8.67 11.56 11.04
C ASP A 71 9.62 10.38 11.34
N GLY A 72 10.76 10.28 10.65
CA GLY A 72 11.70 9.16 10.79
C GLY A 72 11.21 7.86 10.14
N LEU A 73 10.09 7.90 9.42
CA LEU A 73 9.48 6.72 8.81
C LEU A 73 9.71 6.71 7.29
N TYR A 74 9.67 5.51 6.70
CA TYR A 74 9.76 5.38 5.25
C TYR A 74 8.49 5.90 4.55
N HIS A 75 8.70 6.66 3.48
CA HIS A 75 7.67 7.06 2.51
C HIS A 75 8.08 6.57 1.13
N TYR A 76 7.10 6.20 0.31
CA TYR A 76 7.33 5.60 -0.99
C TYR A 76 6.93 6.57 -2.09
N ARG A 77 7.73 6.61 -3.16
CA ARG A 77 7.51 7.50 -4.30
C ARG A 77 7.60 6.69 -5.58
N VAL A 78 6.63 6.84 -6.47
CA VAL A 78 6.69 6.28 -7.83
C VAL A 78 7.06 7.39 -8.79
N LEU A 79 8.10 7.17 -9.61
CA LEU A 79 8.77 8.23 -10.37
C LEU A 79 8.47 8.15 -11.87
N PHE A 80 8.17 9.32 -12.45
CA PHE A 80 7.80 9.48 -13.85
C PHE A 80 8.58 10.63 -14.48
N TRP A 81 9.06 10.42 -15.70
CA TRP A 81 9.52 11.47 -16.59
C TRP A 81 8.34 12.02 -17.36
N VAL A 82 8.16 13.34 -17.29
CA VAL A 82 7.10 14.07 -17.99
C VAL A 82 7.72 15.25 -18.76
N PRO A 83 7.13 15.68 -19.89
CA PRO A 83 7.57 16.89 -20.56
C PRO A 83 7.54 18.12 -19.64
N LYS A 84 8.49 19.05 -19.81
CA LYS A 84 8.67 20.21 -18.92
C LYS A 84 7.48 21.17 -18.90
N GLU A 85 6.78 21.27 -20.04
CA GLU A 85 5.62 22.12 -20.29
C GLU A 85 4.35 21.66 -19.57
N VAL A 86 4.30 20.40 -19.13
CA VAL A 86 3.17 19.83 -18.42
C VAL A 86 2.99 20.52 -17.07
N THR A 87 1.75 20.87 -16.76
CA THR A 87 1.40 21.51 -15.48
C THR A 87 0.31 20.77 -14.72
N LYS A 88 -0.39 19.83 -15.36
CA LYS A 88 -1.49 19.09 -14.74
C LYS A 88 -1.15 17.62 -14.64
N PHE A 89 -1.27 17.09 -13.43
CA PHE A 89 -0.97 15.71 -13.08
C PHE A 89 -2.22 15.03 -12.52
N ILE A 90 -2.54 13.85 -13.03
CA ILE A 90 -3.69 13.06 -12.60
C ILE A 90 -3.19 11.63 -12.35
N PRO A 91 -2.90 11.28 -11.09
CA PRO A 91 -2.53 9.91 -10.74
C PRO A 91 -3.74 8.99 -10.89
N TYR A 92 -3.53 7.76 -11.36
CA TYR A 92 -4.57 6.73 -11.48
C TYR A 92 -3.96 5.34 -11.30
N ALA A 93 -4.80 4.32 -11.15
CA ALA A 93 -4.36 2.93 -11.01
C ALA A 93 -5.04 2.02 -12.03
N ASP A 94 -4.49 0.81 -12.17
CA ASP A 94 -5.11 -0.26 -12.95
C ASP A 94 -6.54 -0.56 -12.49
N THR A 95 -7.37 -1.01 -13.44
CA THR A 95 -8.77 -1.36 -13.15
C THR A 95 -8.82 -2.49 -12.13
N GLY A 96 -9.65 -2.33 -11.09
CA GLY A 96 -9.81 -3.32 -10.02
C GLY A 96 -8.82 -3.16 -8.86
N VAL A 97 -7.86 -2.22 -8.93
CA VAL A 97 -6.97 -1.91 -7.81
C VAL A 97 -7.67 -1.02 -6.78
N ILE A 98 -7.72 -1.47 -5.53
CA ILE A 98 -8.32 -0.71 -4.43
C ILE A 98 -7.31 0.33 -3.94
N THR A 99 -7.48 1.58 -4.39
CA THR A 99 -6.63 2.70 -3.99
C THR A 99 -7.21 3.54 -2.87
N ASP A 100 -8.49 3.37 -2.52
CA ASP A 100 -9.11 4.12 -1.42
C ASP A 100 -8.61 3.60 -0.08
N VAL A 101 -7.59 4.27 0.47
CA VAL A 101 -6.89 3.84 1.68
C VAL A 101 -6.93 4.93 2.75
N SER A 102 -7.54 4.58 3.89
CA SER A 102 -7.56 5.37 5.13
C SER A 102 -7.61 6.90 4.90
N PHE A 103 -6.73 7.67 5.57
CA PHE A 103 -6.71 9.14 5.53
C PHE A 103 -6.29 9.77 4.20
N HIS A 104 -5.93 8.98 3.18
CA HIS A 104 -5.44 9.50 1.89
C HIS A 104 -6.51 9.47 0.80
N GLY A 105 -7.56 8.67 0.99
CA GLY A 105 -8.64 8.52 0.01
C GLY A 105 -8.19 7.79 -1.26
N PRO A 106 -8.99 7.89 -2.35
CA PRO A 106 -8.67 7.27 -3.64
C PRO A 106 -7.48 7.97 -4.32
N ILE A 107 -6.91 7.32 -5.33
CA ILE A 107 -5.63 7.71 -5.95
C ILE A 107 -5.63 9.13 -6.51
N GLU A 108 -6.75 9.63 -7.01
CA GLU A 108 -6.88 10.97 -7.58
C GLU A 108 -6.61 12.09 -6.56
N LYS A 109 -6.63 11.76 -5.26
CA LYS A 109 -6.31 12.68 -4.16
C LYS A 109 -4.86 12.58 -3.68
N TRP A 110 -4.08 11.62 -4.18
CA TRP A 110 -2.70 11.44 -3.76
C TRP A 110 -1.83 12.58 -4.29
N SER A 111 -0.82 12.98 -3.51
CA SER A 111 0.05 14.09 -3.87
C SER A 111 0.97 13.70 -5.03
N VAL A 112 1.08 14.58 -6.03
CA VAL A 112 2.06 14.50 -7.11
C VAL A 112 2.96 15.72 -7.02
N GLU A 113 4.27 15.50 -6.95
CA GLU A 113 5.24 16.56 -6.74
C GLU A 113 6.34 16.54 -7.81
N GLU A 114 6.77 17.74 -8.18
CA GLU A 114 7.91 17.92 -9.07
C GLU A 114 9.22 17.84 -8.29
N THR A 115 10.23 17.22 -8.89
CA THR A 115 11.59 17.24 -8.35
C THR A 115 12.42 18.32 -9.05
N ASN A 116 13.57 18.65 -8.46
CA ASN A 116 14.56 19.51 -9.11
C ASN A 116 15.36 18.80 -10.23
N ILE A 117 15.07 17.53 -10.51
CA ILE A 117 15.80 16.74 -11.49
C ILE A 117 15.14 16.93 -12.86
N THR A 118 15.95 17.34 -13.84
CA THR A 118 15.50 17.51 -15.23
C THR A 118 16.46 16.81 -16.19
N SER A 119 15.95 16.40 -17.34
CA SER A 119 16.72 15.75 -18.39
C SER A 119 16.22 16.20 -19.76
N SER A 120 17.05 16.89 -20.53
CA SER A 120 16.68 17.41 -21.85
C SER A 120 15.36 18.22 -21.82
N ASN A 121 14.27 17.67 -22.40
CA ASN A 121 12.94 18.30 -22.44
C ASN A 121 11.96 17.75 -21.40
N GLU A 122 12.46 16.96 -20.45
CA GLU A 122 11.66 16.31 -19.42
C GLU A 122 12.05 16.80 -18.03
N LYS A 123 11.09 16.71 -17.11
CA LYS A 123 11.27 16.87 -15.66
C LYS A 123 10.84 15.59 -14.97
N LEU A 124 11.47 15.29 -13.84
CA LEU A 124 11.12 14.14 -13.03
C LEU A 124 10.09 14.56 -11.99
N VAL A 125 8.97 13.84 -11.97
CA VAL A 125 7.90 14.01 -10.99
C VAL A 125 7.68 12.70 -10.25
N PHE A 126 7.05 12.76 -9.09
CA PHE A 126 6.70 11.55 -8.35
C PHE A 126 5.33 11.64 -7.69
N ILE A 127 4.69 10.49 -7.53
CA ILE A 127 3.47 10.32 -6.74
C ILE A 127 3.89 9.87 -5.34
N PHE A 128 3.44 10.57 -4.29
CA PHE A 128 3.55 10.09 -2.92
C PHE A 128 2.54 8.97 -2.69
N VAL A 129 3.05 7.76 -2.47
CA VAL A 129 2.19 6.58 -2.29
C VAL A 129 1.90 6.37 -0.81
N PRO A 130 0.62 6.30 -0.41
CA PRO A 130 0.26 6.03 0.98
C PRO A 130 0.86 4.72 1.48
N LYS A 131 1.49 4.76 2.66
CA LYS A 131 2.11 3.56 3.28
C LYS A 131 1.10 2.42 3.44
N THR A 132 -0.14 2.76 3.77
CA THR A 132 -1.24 1.79 3.88
C THR A 132 -1.47 1.05 2.57
N PHE A 133 -1.44 1.75 1.43
CA PHE A 133 -1.56 1.10 0.12
C PHE A 133 -0.40 0.14 -0.14
N VAL A 134 0.84 0.60 0.10
CA VAL A 134 2.04 -0.26 -0.08
C VAL A 134 1.98 -1.50 0.80
N TYR A 135 1.50 -1.36 2.05
CA TYR A 135 1.34 -2.49 2.97
C TYR A 135 0.26 -3.49 2.54
N LEU A 136 -0.90 -3.00 2.08
CA LEU A 136 -2.02 -3.84 1.64
C LEU A 136 -1.75 -4.50 0.29
N TYR A 137 -1.14 -3.78 -0.65
CA TYR A 137 -0.85 -4.28 -1.99
C TYR A 137 0.40 -5.16 -2.02
N GLY A 138 1.47 -4.72 -1.36
CA GLY A 138 2.74 -5.43 -1.30
C GLY A 138 3.66 -5.19 -2.50
N LYS A 139 4.46 -6.20 -2.85
CA LYS A 139 5.49 -6.09 -3.89
C LYS A 139 4.85 -5.86 -5.27
N GLY A 140 5.40 -4.91 -6.04
CA GLY A 140 4.89 -4.59 -7.37
C GLY A 140 3.82 -3.50 -7.39
N PHE A 141 3.55 -2.85 -6.26
CA PHE A 141 2.59 -1.75 -6.15
C PHE A 141 2.90 -0.62 -7.15
N GLU A 142 4.17 -0.41 -7.48
CA GLU A 142 4.60 0.63 -8.40
C GLU A 142 4.08 0.40 -9.81
N LYS A 143 3.84 -0.86 -10.19
CA LYS A 143 3.46 -1.25 -11.56
C LYS A 143 2.02 -0.93 -11.89
N VAL A 144 1.18 -0.84 -10.87
CA VAL A 144 -0.26 -0.59 -11.00
C VAL A 144 -0.64 0.87 -10.73
N ILE A 145 0.35 1.71 -10.43
CA ILE A 145 0.18 3.14 -10.24
C ILE A 145 0.72 3.83 -11.49
N HIS A 146 -0.09 4.71 -12.05
CA HIS A 146 0.15 5.38 -13.31
C HIS A 146 -0.06 6.89 -13.18
N LEU A 147 0.47 7.62 -14.15
CA LEU A 147 0.34 9.07 -14.19
C LEU A 147 -0.15 9.55 -15.55
N LYS A 148 -1.33 10.18 -15.55
CA LYS A 148 -1.81 10.94 -16.71
C LYS A 148 -1.41 12.40 -16.54
N TYR A 149 -1.05 13.03 -17.64
CA TYR A 149 -0.65 14.42 -17.65
C TYR A 149 -1.16 15.19 -18.87
N MET A 150 -1.31 16.51 -18.71
CA MET A 150 -1.79 17.45 -19.74
C MET A 150 -0.97 18.74 -19.72
#